data_AF-A0A848TI97-F1
#
_entry.id   AF-A0A848TI97-F1
#
_cell.length_a   1.000
_cell.length_b   1.000
_cell.length_c   1.000
_cell.angle_alpha   90.00
_cell.angle_beta   90.00
_cell.angle_gamma   90.00
#
_symmetry.space_group_name_H-M   'P 1'
#
loop_
_entity.id
_entity.type
_entity.pdbx_description
1 polymer ?
#
loop_
_entity_poly.entity_id
_entity_poly.type
_entity_poly.pdbx_seq_one_letter_code
_entity_poly.pdbx_strand_id
1 'polypeptide(L)'
;MSGLKALLAIALVTLWPMAAMAQETSETAPTTDTRAETGGAQTLEDILRRQRGEEVDNSFRRDAVGNLEGGAPATNPLGTLGGASDPELWRAMRFGEADVTSQVRAPGATLLIQDSGMAWLQFREGPLRTYGGYFLLGVIALLALFFLIRGRIRIEHGKAGVTIERFKAVERFGHWLLAGSFILLGITGLITLFGRNGLMEWIGRENYATIALWSKWVHNNVSWAFMLGLVMVFVMWVFH
;
A
#
# COMPACT_ATOMS: atom_id res chain seq x y z
N MET A 1 24.83 53.04 23.66
CA MET A 1 23.89 51.91 23.37
C MET A 1 24.59 50.56 23.47
N SER A 2 25.35 50.32 24.54
CA SER A 2 26.27 49.17 24.69
C SER A 2 25.97 48.27 25.88
N GLY A 3 24.84 48.47 26.57
CA GLY A 3 24.47 47.68 27.76
C GLY A 3 23.46 46.56 27.50
N LEU A 4 22.69 46.61 26.40
CA LEU A 4 21.58 45.68 26.19
C LEU A 4 21.98 44.38 25.45
N LYS A 5 23.13 44.38 24.78
CA LYS A 5 23.62 43.19 24.04
C LYS A 5 24.38 42.19 24.92
N ALA A 6 24.85 42.60 26.10
CA ALA A 6 25.55 41.73 27.04
C ALA A 6 24.60 40.84 27.87
N LEU A 7 23.35 41.27 28.08
CA LEU A 7 22.34 40.52 28.83
C LEU A 7 21.70 39.38 28.00
N LEU A 8 21.71 39.48 26.67
CA LEU A 8 21.23 38.41 25.77
C LEU A 8 22.27 37.33 25.48
N ALA A 9 23.55 37.56 25.83
CA ALA A 9 24.63 36.59 25.64
C ALA A 9 24.86 35.68 26.85
N ILE A 10 24.28 35.99 28.02
CA ILE A 10 24.34 35.14 29.23
C ILE A 10 23.12 34.19 29.33
N ALA A 11 22.08 34.41 28.51
CA ALA A 11 20.91 33.53 28.46
C ALA A 11 21.11 32.26 27.61
N LEU A 12 22.31 32.03 27.04
CA LEU A 12 22.56 30.95 26.07
C LEU A 12 23.55 29.86 26.55
N VAL A 13 23.89 29.79 27.84
CA VAL A 13 24.86 28.78 28.37
C VAL A 13 24.40 28.11 29.68
N THR A 14 23.10 27.92 29.88
CA THR A 14 22.60 27.03 30.96
C THR A 14 21.55 26.04 30.45
N LEU A 15 21.80 25.41 29.31
CA LEU A 15 21.24 24.08 29.01
C LEU A 15 22.17 23.04 29.63
N TRP A 16 22.09 22.91 30.96
CA TRP A 16 22.63 21.76 31.66
C TRP A 16 21.86 20.53 31.13
N PRO A 17 22.53 19.45 30.69
CA PRO A 17 21.82 18.22 30.41
C PRO A 17 21.29 17.74 31.76
N MET A 18 19.99 17.97 31.99
CA MET A 18 19.28 17.33 33.07
C MET A 18 19.35 15.84 32.75
N ALA A 19 20.32 15.16 33.35
CA ALA A 19 20.40 13.72 33.32
C ALA A 19 19.00 13.25 33.72
N ALA A 20 18.30 12.61 32.79
CA ALA A 20 17.08 11.92 33.10
C ALA A 20 17.46 10.89 34.15
N MET A 21 17.16 11.20 35.41
CA MET A 21 17.17 10.22 36.48
C MET A 21 16.11 9.22 36.04
N ALA A 22 16.55 8.10 35.46
CA ALA A 22 15.72 6.93 35.34
C ALA A 22 15.28 6.62 36.76
N GLN A 23 13.99 6.82 37.03
CA GLN A 23 13.41 6.44 38.29
C GLN A 23 13.49 4.91 38.32
N GLU A 24 14.48 4.36 39.03
CA GLU A 24 14.47 2.95 39.41
C GLU A 24 13.25 2.76 40.32
N THR A 25 12.11 2.44 39.70
CA THR A 25 11.02 1.80 40.41
C THR A 25 11.57 0.49 40.93
N SER A 26 11.78 0.42 42.25
CA SER A 26 12.06 -0.83 42.94
C SER A 26 11.00 -1.85 42.51
N GLU A 27 11.42 -2.84 41.73
CA GLU A 27 10.62 -3.99 41.33
C GLU A 27 10.28 -4.82 42.57
N THR A 28 9.26 -4.39 43.28
CA THR A 28 8.36 -5.27 44.00
C THR A 28 6.96 -5.06 43.45
N ALA A 29 6.85 -5.06 42.11
CA ALA A 29 5.62 -5.47 41.47
C ALA A 29 5.57 -7.01 41.60
N PRO A 30 4.43 -7.60 41.99
CA PRO A 30 4.31 -9.05 41.89
C PRO A 30 4.59 -9.45 40.44
N THR A 31 5.53 -10.36 40.23
CA THR A 31 5.85 -10.98 38.93
C THR A 31 4.71 -11.86 38.40
N THR A 32 3.56 -11.84 39.08
CA THR A 32 2.31 -12.37 38.57
C THR A 32 1.82 -11.44 37.46
N ASP A 33 2.08 -11.83 36.21
CA ASP A 33 1.43 -11.22 35.05
C ASP A 33 -0.07 -11.50 35.11
N THR A 34 -0.80 -10.67 35.85
CA THR A 34 -2.26 -10.73 36.00
C THR A 34 -2.97 -10.66 34.65
N ARG A 35 -2.29 -10.21 33.59
CA ARG A 35 -2.81 -10.24 32.22
C ARG A 35 -2.80 -11.66 31.65
N ALA A 36 -1.74 -12.42 31.88
CA ALA A 36 -1.65 -13.83 31.45
C ALA A 36 -2.76 -14.68 32.08
N GLU A 37 -3.16 -14.37 33.31
CA GLU A 37 -4.24 -15.04 34.04
C GLU A 37 -5.63 -14.84 33.41
N THR A 38 -5.83 -13.79 32.60
CA THR A 38 -7.10 -13.51 31.90
C THR A 38 -7.22 -14.23 30.54
N GLY A 39 -6.32 -15.18 30.24
CA GLY A 39 -6.47 -16.14 29.13
C GLY A 39 -6.35 -15.57 27.71
N GLY A 40 -6.06 -14.27 27.57
CA GLY A 40 -6.02 -13.59 26.27
C GLY A 40 -4.80 -12.69 26.03
N ALA A 41 -3.82 -12.69 26.94
CA ALA A 41 -2.61 -11.89 26.81
C ALA A 41 -1.62 -12.51 25.83
N GLN A 42 -0.95 -11.65 25.06
CA GLN A 42 0.19 -12.10 24.27
C GLN A 42 1.40 -12.31 25.18
N THR A 43 2.18 -13.34 24.89
CA THR A 43 3.47 -13.49 25.56
C THR A 43 4.46 -12.44 25.04
N LEU A 44 5.50 -12.16 25.82
CA LEU A 44 6.61 -11.34 25.36
C LEU A 44 7.23 -11.91 24.07
N GLU A 45 7.38 -13.24 23.99
CA GLU A 45 7.93 -13.88 22.80
C GLU A 45 7.06 -13.61 21.57
N ASP A 46 5.73 -13.69 21.67
CA ASP A 46 4.83 -13.35 20.56
C ASP A 46 5.00 -11.91 20.07
N ILE A 47 5.24 -10.98 21.01
CA ILE A 47 5.48 -9.57 20.69
C ILE A 47 6.81 -9.43 19.95
N LEU A 48 7.87 -10.06 20.45
CA LEU A 48 9.19 -10.01 19.83
C LEU A 48 9.18 -10.68 18.45
N ARG A 49 8.51 -11.82 18.27
CA ARG A 49 8.32 -12.49 16.97
C ARG A 49 7.66 -11.58 15.96
N ARG A 50 6.58 -10.88 16.34
CA ARG A 50 5.94 -9.88 15.47
C ARG A 50 6.89 -8.74 15.10
N GLN A 51 7.67 -8.24 16.05
CA GLN A 51 8.64 -7.17 15.80
C GLN A 51 9.74 -7.61 14.82
N ARG A 52 10.12 -8.90 14.84
CA ARG A 52 11.04 -9.51 13.87
C ARG A 52 10.37 -9.82 12.52
N GLY A 53 9.06 -9.67 12.40
CA GLY A 53 8.30 -10.03 11.19
C GLY A 53 8.06 -11.54 11.03
N GLU A 54 8.22 -12.32 12.09
CA GLU A 54 7.94 -13.76 12.10
C GLU A 54 6.43 -14.03 12.23
N GLU A 55 6.00 -15.20 11.73
CA GLU A 55 4.64 -15.67 11.94
C GLU A 55 4.39 -15.96 13.42
N VAL A 56 3.30 -15.39 13.95
CA VAL A 56 2.83 -15.58 15.32
C VAL A 56 1.56 -16.41 15.26
N ASP A 57 1.47 -17.47 16.06
CA ASP A 57 0.23 -18.20 16.22
C ASP A 57 -0.79 -17.32 16.95
N ASN A 58 -1.93 -17.10 16.32
CA ASN A 58 -3.02 -16.29 16.86
C ASN A 58 -4.23 -17.15 17.26
N SER A 59 -4.11 -18.49 17.28
CA SER A 59 -5.17 -19.42 17.72
C SER A 59 -5.75 -19.00 19.08
N PHE A 60 -4.89 -18.85 20.10
CA PHE A 60 -5.29 -18.44 21.45
C PHE A 60 -6.05 -17.10 21.49
N ARG A 61 -5.77 -16.20 20.54
CA ARG A 61 -6.47 -14.92 20.42
C ARG A 61 -7.80 -15.09 19.72
N ARG A 62 -7.82 -15.85 18.62
CA ARG A 62 -9.03 -16.09 17.84
C ARG A 62 -10.11 -16.75 18.67
N ASP A 63 -9.73 -17.69 19.53
CA ASP A 63 -10.67 -18.48 20.31
C ASP A 63 -11.13 -17.76 21.59
N ALA A 64 -10.36 -16.78 22.07
CA ALA A 64 -10.69 -16.00 23.26
C ALA A 64 -11.65 -14.84 22.95
N VAL A 65 -12.88 -15.12 22.55
CA VAL A 65 -13.90 -14.08 22.21
C VAL A 65 -14.84 -13.73 23.37
N GLY A 66 -14.55 -14.21 24.57
CA GLY A 66 -15.38 -14.00 25.76
C GLY A 66 -16.64 -14.86 25.74
N ASN A 67 -17.32 -14.97 26.88
CA ASN A 67 -18.59 -15.70 26.99
C ASN A 67 -19.75 -14.72 27.17
N LEU A 68 -20.44 -14.38 26.07
CA LEU A 68 -21.58 -13.47 26.09
C LEU A 68 -22.72 -13.94 27.01
N GLU A 69 -22.86 -15.25 27.23
CA GLU A 69 -23.91 -15.86 28.06
C GLU A 69 -23.50 -16.00 29.54
N GLY A 70 -22.21 -15.80 29.87
CA GLY A 70 -21.64 -16.05 31.20
C GLY A 70 -21.64 -14.84 32.15
N GLY A 71 -22.42 -13.80 31.87
CA GLY A 71 -22.47 -12.60 32.70
C GLY A 71 -22.92 -12.90 34.14
N ALA A 72 -22.27 -12.25 35.12
CA ALA A 72 -22.69 -12.32 36.52
C ALA A 72 -24.18 -11.94 36.66
N PRO A 73 -24.95 -12.51 37.61
CA PRO A 73 -26.37 -12.20 37.76
C PRO A 73 -26.57 -10.72 38.14
N ALA A 74 -27.66 -10.11 37.67
CA ALA A 74 -28.01 -8.70 37.89
C ALA A 74 -28.49 -8.40 39.33
N THR A 75 -27.65 -8.70 40.30
CA THR A 75 -27.92 -8.51 41.73
C THR A 75 -27.39 -7.19 42.28
N ASN A 76 -26.61 -6.44 41.49
CA ASN A 76 -26.01 -5.17 41.88
C ASN A 76 -26.82 -3.99 41.30
N PRO A 77 -27.14 -2.92 42.06
CA PRO A 77 -27.84 -1.73 41.55
C PRO A 77 -27.17 -1.02 40.37
N LEU A 78 -25.88 -1.28 40.12
CA LEU A 78 -25.14 -0.78 38.94
C LEU A 78 -25.25 -1.69 37.70
N GLY A 79 -26.01 -2.79 37.78
CA GLY A 79 -26.10 -3.79 36.73
C GLY A 79 -24.90 -4.74 36.72
N THR A 80 -24.81 -5.53 35.65
CA THR A 80 -23.74 -6.52 35.43
C THR A 80 -22.77 -5.95 34.41
N LEU A 81 -21.47 -6.04 34.69
CA LEU A 81 -20.47 -5.95 33.63
C LEU A 81 -20.72 -7.20 32.77
N GLY A 82 -21.05 -7.04 31.49
CA GLY A 82 -21.42 -8.15 30.61
C GLY A 82 -20.41 -9.31 30.61
N GLY A 83 -20.81 -10.47 30.08
CA GLY A 83 -19.98 -11.69 30.12
C GLY A 83 -18.71 -11.68 29.26
N ALA A 84 -18.52 -10.64 28.42
CA ALA A 84 -17.31 -10.42 27.64
C ALA A 84 -16.71 -9.05 27.94
N SER A 85 -15.38 -8.99 27.97
CA SER A 85 -14.61 -7.76 28.14
C SER A 85 -14.42 -7.02 26.80
N ASP A 86 -14.18 -5.71 26.84
CA ASP A 86 -13.95 -4.90 25.62
C ASP A 86 -12.85 -5.49 24.71
N PRO A 87 -11.70 -5.98 25.21
CA PRO A 87 -10.68 -6.59 24.36
C PRO A 87 -11.15 -7.85 23.63
N GLU A 88 -12.02 -8.66 24.24
CA GLU A 88 -12.60 -9.86 23.65
C GLU A 88 -13.56 -9.51 22.51
N LEU A 89 -14.38 -8.47 22.70
CA LEU A 89 -15.28 -7.96 21.66
C LEU A 89 -14.50 -7.47 20.42
N TRP A 90 -13.45 -6.65 20.63
CA TRP A 90 -12.60 -6.18 19.52
C TRP A 90 -11.85 -7.31 18.83
N ARG A 91 -11.52 -8.37 19.57
CA ARG A 91 -10.87 -9.56 19.04
C ARG A 91 -11.82 -10.38 18.17
N ALA A 92 -13.04 -10.59 18.62
CA ALA A 92 -14.10 -11.24 17.84
C ALA A 92 -14.34 -10.50 16.51
N MET A 93 -14.42 -9.16 16.56
CA MET A 93 -14.56 -8.35 15.34
C MET A 93 -13.37 -8.45 14.39
N ARG A 94 -12.13 -8.47 14.92
CA ARG A 94 -10.91 -8.58 14.10
C ARG A 94 -10.80 -9.92 13.38
N PHE A 95 -11.15 -11.01 14.05
CA PHE A 95 -11.06 -12.35 13.48
C PHE A 95 -12.33 -12.77 12.71
N GLY A 96 -13.38 -11.94 12.72
CA GLY A 96 -14.64 -12.24 12.05
C GLY A 96 -15.49 -13.29 12.78
N GLU A 97 -15.24 -13.51 14.07
CA GLU A 97 -15.96 -14.46 14.93
C GLU A 97 -17.16 -13.81 15.64
N ALA A 98 -17.29 -12.48 15.56
CA ALA A 98 -18.43 -11.76 16.11
C ALA A 98 -19.72 -12.12 15.35
N ASP A 99 -20.82 -12.35 16.09
CA ASP A 99 -22.15 -12.52 15.51
C ASP A 99 -22.66 -11.18 14.97
N VAL A 100 -22.39 -10.93 13.68
CA VAL A 100 -22.75 -9.70 12.97
C VAL A 100 -23.74 -10.05 11.87
N THR A 101 -24.89 -9.37 11.89
CA THR A 101 -25.88 -9.45 10.81
C THR A 101 -25.76 -8.25 9.88
N SER A 102 -25.95 -8.47 8.58
CA SER A 102 -25.94 -7.41 7.57
C SER A 102 -27.13 -7.57 6.63
N GLN A 103 -27.75 -6.45 6.26
CA GLN A 103 -28.80 -6.43 5.24
C GLN A 103 -28.21 -6.60 3.83
N VAL A 104 -26.91 -6.33 3.66
CA VAL A 104 -26.22 -6.47 2.37
C VAL A 104 -25.81 -7.93 2.17
N ARG A 105 -26.28 -8.53 1.07
CA ARG A 105 -25.94 -9.90 0.68
C ARG A 105 -24.72 -9.90 -0.25
N ALA A 106 -23.55 -9.58 0.31
CA ALA A 106 -22.28 -9.63 -0.41
C ALA A 106 -21.24 -10.45 0.39
N PRO A 107 -20.28 -11.10 -0.27
CA PRO A 107 -19.16 -11.73 0.41
C PRO A 107 -18.44 -10.71 1.32
N GLY A 108 -18.18 -11.09 2.58
CA GLY A 108 -17.52 -10.22 3.56
C GLY A 108 -18.42 -9.14 4.18
N ALA A 109 -19.74 -9.11 3.90
CA ALA A 109 -20.65 -8.10 4.46
C ALA A 109 -20.79 -8.15 6.00
N THR A 110 -20.38 -9.24 6.63
CA THR A 110 -20.34 -9.43 8.09
C THR A 110 -18.93 -9.24 8.67
N LEU A 111 -17.89 -9.10 7.82
CA LEU A 111 -16.51 -8.90 8.24
C LEU A 111 -16.22 -7.40 8.41
N LEU A 112 -16.18 -6.94 9.66
CA LEU A 112 -15.98 -5.51 9.96
C LEU A 112 -14.55 -5.03 9.76
N ILE A 113 -13.57 -5.94 9.94
CA ILE A 113 -12.13 -5.64 9.77
C ILE A 113 -11.59 -6.60 8.71
N GLN A 114 -11.33 -6.07 7.51
CA GLN A 114 -10.82 -6.85 6.39
C GLN A 114 -9.31 -6.63 6.23
N ASP A 115 -8.52 -7.69 6.36
CA ASP A 115 -7.06 -7.69 6.19
C ASP A 115 -6.60 -8.22 4.83
N SER A 116 -7.50 -8.81 4.03
CA SER A 116 -7.16 -9.46 2.75
C SER A 116 -6.46 -8.54 1.74
N GLY A 117 -6.68 -7.22 1.81
CA GLY A 117 -6.00 -6.24 0.97
C GLY A 117 -4.55 -5.96 1.37
N MET A 118 -4.13 -6.36 2.57
CA MET A 118 -2.80 -6.04 3.11
C MET A 118 -1.69 -6.76 2.36
N ALA A 119 -1.91 -8.00 1.92
CA ALA A 119 -0.92 -8.73 1.11
C ALA A 119 -0.64 -8.01 -0.21
N TRP A 120 -1.70 -7.55 -0.89
CA TRP A 120 -1.55 -6.74 -2.11
C TRP A 120 -0.87 -5.41 -1.83
N LEU A 121 -1.23 -4.73 -0.74
CA LEU A 121 -0.60 -3.47 -0.35
C LEU A 121 0.91 -3.65 -0.11
N GLN A 122 1.30 -4.65 0.68
CA GLN A 122 2.71 -4.94 0.97
C GLN A 122 3.49 -5.31 -0.30
N PHE A 123 2.91 -6.15 -1.15
CA PHE A 123 3.50 -6.50 -2.45
C PHE A 123 3.67 -5.26 -3.35
N ARG A 124 2.66 -4.39 -3.40
CA ARG A 124 2.67 -3.18 -4.23
C ARG A 124 3.67 -2.14 -3.72
N GLU A 125 3.71 -1.90 -2.41
CA GLU A 125 4.55 -0.88 -1.80
C GLU A 125 6.04 -1.25 -1.87
N GLY A 126 6.38 -2.53 -1.73
CA GLY A 126 7.76 -3.02 -1.80
C GLY A 126 8.09 -3.71 -3.12
N PRO A 127 7.91 -5.04 -3.21
CA PRO A 127 8.39 -5.86 -4.34
C PRO A 127 8.04 -5.32 -5.73
N LEU A 128 6.77 -5.01 -5.99
CA LEU A 128 6.32 -4.58 -7.32
C LEU A 128 6.98 -3.27 -7.74
N ARG A 129 7.02 -2.30 -6.82
CA ARG A 129 7.63 -0.99 -7.09
C ARG A 129 9.13 -1.12 -7.33
N THR A 130 9.83 -1.88 -6.49
CA THR A 130 11.29 -2.02 -6.56
C THR A 130 11.71 -2.81 -7.80
N TYR A 131 11.23 -4.04 -7.95
CA TYR A 131 11.60 -4.88 -9.09
C TYR A 131 11.03 -4.36 -10.40
N GLY A 132 9.79 -3.85 -10.39
CA GLY A 132 9.18 -3.23 -11.57
C GLY A 132 9.93 -1.98 -12.02
N GLY A 133 10.42 -1.17 -11.08
CA GLY A 133 11.26 -0.01 -11.37
C GLY A 133 12.59 -0.39 -12.02
N TYR A 134 13.31 -1.36 -11.43
CA TYR A 134 14.56 -1.87 -12.02
C TYR A 134 14.35 -2.51 -13.39
N PHE A 135 13.28 -3.29 -13.56
CA PHE A 135 12.95 -3.89 -14.84
C PHE A 135 12.72 -2.82 -15.91
N LEU A 136 11.95 -1.78 -15.61
CA LEU A 136 11.68 -0.70 -16.57
C LEU A 136 12.97 0.04 -16.96
N LEU A 137 13.81 0.40 -15.98
CA LEU A 137 15.12 1.03 -16.26
C LEU A 137 16.03 0.09 -17.06
N GLY A 138 16.02 -1.21 -16.75
CA GLY A 138 16.78 -2.23 -17.48
C GLY A 138 16.36 -2.32 -18.94
N VAL A 139 15.05 -2.33 -19.23
CA VAL A 139 14.54 -2.33 -20.62
C VAL A 139 14.93 -1.06 -21.35
N ILE A 140 14.80 0.12 -20.72
CA ILE A 140 15.21 1.39 -21.35
C ILE A 140 16.71 1.38 -21.65
N ALA A 141 17.54 0.93 -20.70
CA ALA A 141 18.98 0.82 -20.89
C ALA A 141 19.35 -0.17 -21.99
N LEU A 142 18.67 -1.32 -22.05
CA LEU A 142 18.85 -2.33 -23.10
C LEU A 142 18.51 -1.76 -24.48
N LEU A 143 17.38 -1.06 -24.62
CA LEU A 143 16.98 -0.42 -25.87
C LEU A 143 17.97 0.68 -26.29
N ALA A 144 18.45 1.49 -25.33
CA ALA A 144 19.45 2.51 -25.59
C ALA A 144 20.78 1.90 -26.04
N LEU A 145 21.25 0.85 -25.38
CA LEU A 145 22.48 0.13 -25.75
C LEU A 145 22.34 -0.49 -27.14
N PHE A 146 21.22 -1.17 -27.41
CA PHE A 146 20.94 -1.74 -28.72
C PHE A 146 20.96 -0.66 -29.81
N PHE A 147 20.35 0.49 -29.56
CA PHE A 147 20.36 1.62 -30.48
C PHE A 147 21.79 2.16 -30.74
N LEU A 148 22.63 2.26 -29.71
CA LEU A 148 24.02 2.71 -29.84
C LEU A 148 24.87 1.73 -30.66
N ILE A 149 24.69 0.42 -30.45
CA ILE A 149 25.43 -0.62 -31.19
C ILE A 149 24.96 -0.72 -32.63
N ARG A 150 23.64 -0.78 -32.86
CA ARG A 150 23.07 -1.04 -34.20
C ARG A 150 23.06 0.22 -35.07
N GLY A 151 22.94 1.39 -34.44
CA GLY A 151 22.74 2.67 -35.11
C GLY A 151 21.37 2.80 -35.78
N ARG A 152 21.19 3.87 -36.56
CA ARG A 152 19.97 4.11 -37.35
C ARG A 152 20.06 3.37 -38.68
N ILE A 153 19.03 2.60 -39.03
CA ILE A 153 18.88 2.01 -40.36
C ILE A 153 18.56 3.15 -41.34
N ARG A 154 19.54 3.52 -42.17
CA ARG A 154 19.37 4.53 -43.22
C ARG A 154 18.94 3.85 -44.52
N ILE A 155 18.17 4.57 -45.32
CA ILE A 155 17.82 4.13 -46.67
C ILE A 155 19.02 4.45 -47.57
N GLU A 156 19.80 3.43 -47.95
CA GLU A 156 21.07 3.60 -48.69
C GLU A 156 20.88 4.32 -50.04
N HIS A 157 19.77 4.07 -50.73
CA HIS A 157 19.53 4.54 -52.11
C HIS A 157 18.49 5.66 -52.21
N GLY A 158 18.16 6.33 -51.09
CA GLY A 158 17.14 7.38 -51.07
C GLY A 158 15.70 6.88 -51.25
N LYS A 159 14.72 7.79 -51.19
CA LYS A 159 13.30 7.44 -51.37
C LYS A 159 12.98 7.28 -52.85
N ALA A 160 12.40 6.15 -53.26
CA ALA A 160 12.14 5.78 -54.65
C ALA A 160 11.08 6.63 -55.40
N GLY A 161 10.58 7.73 -54.82
CA GLY A 161 9.59 8.64 -55.43
C GLY A 161 8.18 8.06 -55.61
N VAL A 162 8.02 6.74 -55.55
CA VAL A 162 6.76 6.01 -55.69
C VAL A 162 6.31 5.50 -54.32
N THR A 163 5.04 5.70 -53.98
CA THR A 163 4.42 5.17 -52.76
C THR A 163 3.67 3.88 -53.08
N ILE A 164 3.83 2.87 -52.22
CA ILE A 164 3.02 1.65 -52.23
C ILE A 164 2.23 1.57 -50.93
N GLU A 165 0.98 1.11 -50.98
CA GLU A 165 0.19 0.87 -49.76
C GLU A 165 0.70 -0.39 -49.07
N ARG A 166 1.59 -0.19 -48.08
CA ARG A 166 2.13 -1.30 -47.28
C ARG A 166 1.17 -1.76 -46.19
N PHE A 167 0.37 -0.85 -45.64
CA PHE A 167 -0.54 -1.11 -44.52
C PHE A 167 -1.91 -0.50 -44.77
N LYS A 168 -2.96 -1.32 -44.62
CA LYS A 168 -4.35 -0.90 -44.79
C LYS A 168 -4.73 0.11 -43.72
N ALA A 169 -5.78 0.91 -43.98
CA ALA A 169 -6.26 1.91 -43.01
C ALA A 169 -6.62 1.30 -41.64
N VAL A 170 -7.25 0.12 -41.64
CA VAL A 170 -7.66 -0.59 -40.40
C VAL A 170 -6.45 -1.05 -39.58
N GLU A 171 -5.39 -1.53 -40.23
CA GLU A 171 -4.15 -1.93 -39.57
C GLU A 171 -3.45 -0.74 -38.92
N ARG A 172 -3.41 0.40 -39.62
CA ARG A 172 -2.87 1.65 -39.09
C ARG A 172 -3.68 2.15 -37.90
N PHE A 173 -5.01 2.09 -37.98
CA PHE A 173 -5.90 2.44 -36.86
C PHE A 173 -5.61 1.55 -35.65
N GLY A 174 -5.50 0.22 -35.83
CA GLY A 174 -5.16 -0.71 -34.75
C GLY A 174 -3.82 -0.42 -34.10
N HIS A 175 -2.80 -0.15 -34.91
CA HIS A 175 -1.48 0.21 -34.40
C HIS A 175 -1.52 1.49 -33.56
N TRP A 176 -2.21 2.54 -34.03
CA TRP A 176 -2.32 3.81 -33.30
C TRP A 176 -3.20 3.69 -32.05
N LEU A 177 -4.26 2.90 -32.11
CA LEU A 177 -5.10 2.59 -30.95
C LEU A 177 -4.26 1.89 -29.86
N LEU A 178 -3.49 0.88 -30.24
CA LEU A 178 -2.61 0.13 -29.33
C LEU A 178 -1.48 1.00 -28.79
N ALA A 179 -0.75 1.71 -29.65
CA ALA A 179 0.38 2.55 -29.25
C ALA A 179 -0.04 3.72 -28.37
N GLY A 180 -1.11 4.43 -28.75
CA GLY A 180 -1.64 5.55 -27.98
C GLY A 180 -2.12 5.11 -26.59
N SER A 181 -2.95 4.06 -26.54
CA SER A 181 -3.44 3.53 -25.27
C SER A 181 -2.31 2.96 -24.40
N PHE A 182 -1.30 2.29 -24.98
CA PHE A 182 -0.13 1.82 -24.26
C PHE A 182 0.64 2.96 -23.57
N ILE A 183 0.90 4.06 -24.28
CA ILE A 183 1.60 5.22 -23.72
C ILE A 183 0.78 5.85 -22.58
N LEU A 184 -0.52 6.06 -22.79
CA LEU A 184 -1.43 6.59 -21.77
C LEU A 184 -1.47 5.71 -20.52
N LEU A 185 -1.61 4.39 -20.69
CA LEU A 185 -1.61 3.42 -19.59
C LEU A 185 -0.25 3.37 -18.88
N GLY A 186 0.86 3.41 -19.62
CA GLY A 186 2.20 3.45 -19.06
C GLY A 186 2.42 4.67 -18.18
N ILE A 187 2.07 5.86 -18.67
CA ILE A 187 2.21 7.12 -17.91
C ILE A 187 1.32 7.09 -16.66
N THR A 188 0.04 6.78 -16.81
CA THR A 188 -0.91 6.77 -15.68
C THR A 188 -0.59 5.67 -14.67
N GLY A 189 -0.10 4.51 -15.11
CA GLY A 189 0.41 3.44 -14.25
C GLY A 189 1.63 3.87 -13.46
N LEU A 190 2.60 4.56 -14.09
CA LEU A 190 3.77 5.09 -13.40
C LEU A 190 3.41 6.16 -12.37
N ILE A 191 2.52 7.09 -12.72
CA ILE A 191 2.04 8.11 -11.79
C ILE A 191 1.38 7.47 -10.58
N THR A 192 0.52 6.46 -10.77
CA THR A 192 -0.21 5.82 -9.66
C THR A 192 0.66 4.89 -8.81
N LEU A 193 1.72 4.29 -9.37
CA LEU A 193 2.62 3.41 -8.64
C LEU A 193 3.73 4.16 -7.89
N PHE A 194 4.39 5.13 -8.56
CA PHE A 194 5.56 5.83 -8.00
C PHE A 194 5.23 7.22 -7.45
N GLY A 195 4.08 7.79 -7.81
CA GLY A 195 3.82 9.21 -7.56
C GLY A 195 3.76 9.61 -6.09
N ARG A 196 3.34 8.72 -5.18
CA ARG A 196 3.26 9.03 -3.74
C ARG A 196 4.63 9.30 -3.09
N ASN A 197 5.67 8.55 -3.46
CA ASN A 197 7.00 8.68 -2.81
C ASN A 197 8.02 9.29 -3.77
N GLY A 198 7.59 10.20 -4.63
CA GLY A 198 8.47 10.90 -5.57
C GLY A 198 7.79 12.14 -6.12
N LEU A 199 6.77 11.94 -6.96
CA LEU A 199 6.06 13.05 -7.59
C LEU A 199 5.41 14.00 -6.56
N MET A 200 4.76 13.46 -5.52
CA MET A 200 4.07 14.22 -4.48
C MET A 200 4.99 15.20 -3.73
N GLU A 201 6.25 14.82 -3.50
CA GLU A 201 7.22 15.69 -2.83
C GLU A 201 7.64 16.87 -3.71
N TRP A 202 7.58 16.71 -5.03
CA TRP A 202 8.03 17.71 -5.99
C TRP A 202 6.93 18.72 -6.35
N ILE A 203 5.69 18.24 -6.53
CA ILE A 203 4.58 19.10 -7.00
C ILE A 203 3.57 19.45 -5.90
N GLY A 204 3.68 18.85 -4.71
CA GLY A 204 2.76 19.05 -3.60
C GLY A 204 1.56 18.08 -3.60
N ARG A 205 0.94 17.92 -2.42
CA ARG A 205 -0.13 16.92 -2.18
C ARG A 205 -1.39 17.19 -2.98
N GLU A 206 -1.81 18.45 -3.09
CA GLU A 206 -3.04 18.84 -3.76
C GLU A 206 -2.96 18.63 -5.28
N ASN A 207 -1.87 19.08 -5.90
CA ASN A 207 -1.60 18.83 -7.32
C ASN A 207 -1.52 17.33 -7.62
N TYR A 208 -0.82 16.57 -6.77
CA TYR A 208 -0.75 15.13 -6.92
C TYR A 208 -2.12 14.45 -6.77
N ALA A 209 -2.96 14.89 -5.82
CA ALA A 209 -4.29 14.32 -5.64
C ALA A 209 -5.14 14.46 -6.92
N THR A 210 -5.13 15.64 -7.54
CA THR A 210 -5.82 15.89 -8.82
C THR A 210 -5.28 15.02 -9.94
N ILE A 211 -3.96 14.96 -10.10
CA ILE A 211 -3.31 14.13 -11.14
C ILE A 211 -3.58 12.64 -10.91
N ALA A 212 -3.53 12.17 -9.67
CA ALA A 212 -3.78 10.77 -9.32
C ALA A 212 -5.25 10.39 -9.55
N LEU A 213 -6.19 11.30 -9.31
CA LEU A 213 -7.61 11.10 -9.62
C LEU A 213 -7.80 10.90 -11.12
N TRP A 214 -7.30 11.83 -11.94
CA TRP A 214 -7.37 11.73 -13.40
C TRP A 214 -6.63 10.51 -13.93
N SER A 215 -5.46 10.20 -13.38
CA SER A 215 -4.68 9.02 -13.79
C SER A 215 -5.46 7.74 -13.56
N LYS A 216 -6.11 7.57 -12.40
CA LYS A 216 -6.95 6.41 -12.13
C LYS A 216 -8.14 6.32 -13.09
N TRP A 217 -8.83 7.43 -13.33
CA TRP A 217 -9.95 7.45 -14.26
C TRP A 217 -9.53 7.11 -15.69
N VAL A 218 -8.46 7.74 -16.21
CA VAL A 218 -7.92 7.46 -17.53
C VAL A 218 -7.44 6.00 -17.63
N HIS A 219 -6.68 5.51 -16.65
CA HIS A 219 -6.12 4.15 -16.69
C HIS A 219 -7.22 3.08 -16.76
N ASN A 220 -8.28 3.24 -15.95
CA ASN A 220 -9.37 2.27 -15.89
C ASN A 220 -10.25 2.27 -17.14
N ASN A 221 -10.39 3.40 -17.82
CA ASN A 221 -11.23 3.51 -19.03
C ASN A 221 -10.44 3.17 -20.30
N VAL A 222 -9.19 3.64 -20.42
CA VAL A 222 -8.34 3.41 -21.60
C VAL A 222 -7.83 1.97 -21.68
N SER A 223 -7.79 1.23 -20.57
CA SER A 223 -7.44 -0.19 -20.57
C SER A 223 -8.35 -1.03 -21.47
N TRP A 224 -9.64 -0.68 -21.54
CA TRP A 224 -10.58 -1.32 -22.47
C TRP A 224 -10.21 -1.09 -23.94
N ALA A 225 -9.86 0.15 -24.29
CA ALA A 225 -9.41 0.48 -25.63
C ALA A 225 -8.11 -0.27 -26.00
N PHE A 226 -7.17 -0.41 -25.06
CA PHE A 226 -5.96 -1.19 -25.25
C PHE A 226 -6.25 -2.67 -25.47
N MET A 227 -7.11 -3.29 -24.64
CA MET A 227 -7.49 -4.69 -24.79
C MET A 227 -8.16 -4.97 -26.13
N LEU A 228 -9.08 -4.10 -26.57
CA LEU A 228 -9.70 -4.20 -27.90
C LEU A 228 -8.68 -4.03 -29.02
N GLY A 229 -7.77 -3.05 -28.91
CA GLY A 229 -6.70 -2.85 -29.87
C GLY A 229 -5.76 -4.05 -29.98
N LEU A 230 -5.42 -4.66 -28.84
CA LEU A 230 -4.58 -5.86 -28.79
C LEU A 230 -5.24 -7.04 -29.49
N VAL A 231 -6.51 -7.31 -29.20
CA VAL A 231 -7.29 -8.38 -29.86
C VAL A 231 -7.39 -8.12 -31.36
N MET A 232 -7.68 -6.89 -31.77
CA MET A 232 -7.81 -6.53 -33.18
C MET A 232 -6.51 -6.74 -33.95
N VAL A 233 -5.39 -6.21 -33.44
CA VAL A 233 -4.06 -6.35 -34.08
C VAL A 233 -3.62 -7.82 -34.09
N PHE A 234 -3.85 -8.56 -33.00
CA PHE A 234 -3.56 -9.99 -32.94
C PHE A 234 -4.31 -10.75 -34.04
N VAL A 235 -5.63 -10.54 -34.17
CA VAL A 235 -6.41 -11.23 -35.19
C VAL A 235 -5.94 -10.88 -36.61
N MET A 236 -5.70 -9.60 -36.88
CA MET A 236 -5.25 -9.13 -38.19
C MET A 236 -3.85 -9.62 -38.58
N TRP A 237 -2.95 -9.87 -37.63
CA TRP A 237 -1.56 -10.21 -37.95
C TRP A 237 -1.24 -11.70 -37.78
N VAL A 238 -2.04 -12.44 -37.01
CA VAL A 238 -1.84 -13.88 -36.81
C VAL A 238 -2.64 -14.70 -37.81
N PHE A 239 -3.85 -14.28 -38.18
CA PHE A 239 -4.72 -15.04 -39.09
C PHE A 239 -4.68 -14.55 -40.54
N HIS A 240 -3.98 -13.46 -40.84
CA HIS A 240 -3.81 -12.92 -42.20
C HIS A 240 -2.39 -13.18 -42.69
#